data_AF-A0A971T738-F1
#
_entry.id   AF-A0A971T738-F1
#
_cell.length_a   1.000
_cell.length_b   1.000
_cell.length_c   1.000
_cell.angle_alpha   90.00
_cell.angle_beta   90.00
_cell.angle_gamma   90.00
#
_symmetry.space_group_name_H-M   'P 1'
#
loop_
_entity.id
_entity.type
_entity.pdbx_description
1 polymer ?
#
loop_
_entity_poly.entity_id
_entity_poly.type
_entity_poly.pdbx_seq_one_letter_code
_entity_poly.pdbx_strand_id
1 'polypeptide(L)'
;MKGFRVLTFCALFSSSVFGTAVAGSIDSPGAPSAGSGMYTLQNLYDYLINGAPLSVQENFQEPVSGPAPTMKTTKEVGDAVQTLFEACDTDPMDVRPGKKFFCTLPCMWGVRTGGTPVPACTATPTP
;
A
#
# COMPACT_ATOMS: atom_id res chain seq x y z
N MET A 1 41.21 -15.00 76.24
CA MET A 1 40.47 -13.76 75.92
C MET A 1 40.37 -13.67 74.40
N LYS A 2 39.14 -13.48 73.87
CA LYS A 2 38.74 -12.85 72.57
C LYS A 2 39.46 -13.34 71.30
N GLY A 3 38.84 -13.80 70.21
CA GLY A 3 37.48 -13.75 69.66
C GLY A 3 37.63 -14.11 68.15
N PHE A 4 36.79 -14.97 67.59
CA PHE A 4 35.63 -14.61 66.75
C PHE A 4 35.89 -14.74 65.22
N ARG A 5 35.48 -15.91 64.70
CA ARG A 5 34.85 -16.28 63.40
C ARG A 5 35.05 -15.41 62.14
N VAL A 6 35.11 -16.06 60.96
CA VAL A 6 34.17 -15.88 59.82
C VAL A 6 34.45 -16.94 58.72
N LEU A 7 33.39 -17.68 58.34
CA LEU A 7 33.29 -18.57 57.18
C LEU A 7 33.06 -17.74 55.90
N THR A 8 33.61 -18.15 54.75
CA THR A 8 33.20 -17.65 53.41
C THR A 8 33.51 -18.76 52.38
N PHE A 9 32.56 -19.63 52.00
CA PHE A 9 31.53 -19.49 50.94
C PHE A 9 32.07 -19.03 49.57
N CYS A 10 32.57 -19.98 48.77
CA CYS A 10 32.72 -19.83 47.31
C CYS A 10 31.85 -20.89 46.62
N ALA A 11 30.55 -20.58 46.49
CA ALA A 11 29.61 -21.34 45.68
C ALA A 11 29.34 -20.58 44.37
N LEU A 12 29.80 -21.17 43.27
CA LEU A 12 29.32 -21.09 41.88
C LEU A 12 28.24 -20.04 41.59
N PHE A 13 28.62 -18.93 40.95
CA PHE A 13 27.70 -17.94 40.40
C PHE A 13 27.61 -18.08 38.87
N SER A 14 26.83 -19.07 38.42
CA SER A 14 26.48 -19.24 37.01
C SER A 14 25.45 -18.17 36.63
N SER A 15 25.88 -17.16 35.88
CA SER A 15 25.06 -16.01 35.51
C SER A 15 24.28 -16.31 34.22
N SER A 16 23.13 -16.95 34.34
CA SER A 16 22.16 -17.09 33.25
C SER A 16 21.48 -15.74 33.00
N VAL A 17 21.93 -15.00 32.00
CA VAL A 17 21.30 -13.75 31.56
C VAL A 17 20.05 -14.10 30.76
N PHE A 18 18.90 -14.18 31.42
CA PHE A 18 17.61 -14.29 30.74
C PHE A 18 17.25 -12.91 30.17
N GLY A 19 17.37 -12.75 28.85
CA GLY A 19 16.84 -11.60 28.14
C GLY A 19 15.33 -11.56 28.32
N THR A 20 14.82 -10.49 28.89
CA THR A 20 13.37 -10.23 29.00
C THR A 20 12.81 -10.03 27.60
N ALA A 21 12.26 -11.09 27.01
CA ALA A 21 11.43 -10.98 25.83
C ALA A 21 10.18 -10.16 26.21
N VAL A 22 10.02 -8.99 25.61
CA VAL A 22 8.78 -8.22 25.71
C VAL A 22 7.75 -8.99 24.88
N ALA A 23 6.95 -9.82 25.56
CA ALA A 23 5.80 -10.46 24.94
C ALA A 23 4.78 -9.36 24.56
N GLY A 24 4.33 -9.38 23.30
CA GLY A 24 3.17 -8.57 22.88
C GLY A 24 1.91 -8.95 23.67
N SER A 25 0.86 -8.14 23.61
CA SER A 25 -0.42 -8.49 24.26
C SER A 25 -0.94 -9.84 23.74
N ILE A 26 -1.48 -10.66 24.65
CA ILE A 26 -2.18 -11.91 24.32
C ILE A 26 -3.64 -11.66 23.93
N ASP A 27 -4.12 -10.42 24.11
CA ASP A 27 -5.45 -10.05 23.69
C ASP A 27 -5.58 -10.24 22.19
N SER A 28 -6.71 -10.81 21.76
CA SER A 28 -7.03 -10.91 20.34
C SER A 28 -6.90 -9.51 19.73
N PRO A 29 -6.18 -9.35 18.61
CA PRO A 29 -6.35 -8.15 17.81
C PRO A 29 -7.85 -8.04 17.51
N GLY A 30 -8.43 -6.85 17.70
CA GLY A 30 -9.86 -6.64 17.49
C GLY A 30 -10.31 -7.11 16.10
N ALA A 31 -11.62 -7.22 15.91
CA ALA A 31 -12.15 -7.57 14.59
C ALA A 31 -11.62 -6.59 13.52
N PRO A 32 -11.31 -7.06 12.29
CA PRO A 32 -10.92 -6.17 11.21
C PRO A 32 -11.99 -5.11 10.97
N SER A 33 -11.57 -3.85 10.77
CA SER A 33 -12.47 -2.76 10.43
C SER A 33 -12.90 -2.85 8.98
N ALA A 34 -14.16 -2.50 8.67
CA ALA A 34 -14.61 -2.36 7.28
C ALA A 34 -13.68 -1.42 6.49
N GLY A 35 -13.32 -1.81 5.26
CA GLY A 35 -12.39 -1.06 4.40
C GLY A 35 -10.90 -1.30 4.69
N SER A 36 -10.54 -2.21 5.61
CA SER A 36 -9.14 -2.62 5.83
C SER A 36 -8.62 -3.60 4.76
N GLY A 37 -9.42 -3.90 3.74
CA GLY A 37 -9.01 -4.73 2.61
C GLY A 37 -7.95 -4.05 1.73
N MET A 38 -7.28 -4.86 0.92
CA MET A 38 -6.31 -4.41 -0.08
C MET A 38 -6.94 -4.45 -1.47
N TYR A 39 -6.56 -3.52 -2.37
CA TYR A 39 -6.88 -3.70 -3.78
C TYR A 39 -6.14 -4.92 -4.34
N THR A 40 -6.82 -5.73 -5.13
CA THR A 40 -6.17 -6.81 -5.88
C THR A 40 -5.36 -6.21 -7.04
N LEU A 41 -4.33 -6.93 -7.49
CA LEU A 41 -3.59 -6.52 -8.70
C LEU A 41 -4.50 -6.49 -9.93
N GLN A 42 -5.51 -7.37 -9.99
CA GLN A 42 -6.51 -7.37 -11.05
C GLN A 42 -7.34 -6.08 -11.04
N ASN A 43 -7.81 -5.64 -9.87
CA ASN A 43 -8.56 -4.38 -9.74
C ASN A 43 -7.70 -3.20 -10.20
N LEU A 44 -6.43 -3.15 -9.80
CA LEU A 44 -5.50 -2.11 -10.25
C LEU A 44 -5.26 -2.17 -11.76
N TYR A 45 -5.11 -3.36 -12.34
CA TYR A 45 -4.95 -3.53 -13.78
C TYR A 45 -6.19 -3.03 -14.55
N ASP A 46 -7.38 -3.45 -14.12
CA ASP A 46 -8.65 -3.05 -14.76
C ASP A 46 -8.91 -1.56 -14.63
N TYR A 47 -8.55 -0.95 -13.49
CA TYR A 47 -8.55 0.50 -13.34
C TYR A 47 -7.61 1.18 -14.33
N LEU A 48 -6.35 0.73 -14.43
CA LEU A 48 -5.38 1.34 -15.32
C LEU A 48 -5.75 1.20 -16.80
N ILE A 49 -6.28 0.05 -17.22
CA ILE A 49 -6.54 -0.19 -18.64
C ILE A 49 -7.92 0.29 -19.10
N ASN A 50 -8.94 0.19 -18.24
CA ASN A 50 -10.34 0.45 -18.58
C ASN A 50 -10.98 1.59 -17.79
N GLY A 51 -10.31 2.14 -16.77
CA GLY A 51 -10.91 3.11 -15.84
C GLY A 51 -11.97 2.49 -14.94
N ALA A 52 -11.95 1.16 -14.75
CA ALA A 52 -12.93 0.46 -13.92
C ALA A 52 -12.79 0.89 -12.45
N PRO A 53 -13.88 1.16 -11.72
CA PRO A 53 -13.81 1.63 -10.35
C PRO A 53 -13.12 0.60 -9.44
N LEU A 54 -12.20 1.09 -8.61
CA LEU A 54 -11.52 0.25 -7.62
C LEU A 54 -12.46 -0.08 -6.46
N SER A 55 -12.59 -1.37 -6.15
CA SER A 55 -13.28 -1.86 -4.95
C SER A 55 -12.31 -2.62 -4.06
N VAL A 56 -12.41 -2.38 -2.76
CA VAL A 56 -11.72 -3.17 -1.74
C VAL A 56 -12.61 -4.36 -1.38
N GLN A 57 -12.01 -5.51 -1.12
CA GLN A 57 -12.78 -6.64 -0.60
C GLN A 57 -13.26 -6.34 0.83
N GLU A 58 -14.54 -6.65 1.09
CA GLU A 58 -15.18 -6.51 2.40
C GLU A 58 -14.49 -7.41 3.45
N ASN A 59 -13.91 -8.53 3.02
CA ASN A 59 -13.22 -9.47 3.88
C ASN A 59 -11.73 -9.13 3.96
N PHE A 60 -11.20 -9.14 5.18
CA PHE A 60 -9.78 -9.00 5.44
C PHE A 60 -9.02 -10.24 4.94
N GLN A 61 -8.01 -10.03 4.10
CA GLN A 61 -7.05 -11.06 3.72
C GLN A 61 -5.71 -10.71 4.37
N GLU A 62 -5.34 -11.46 5.41
CA GLU A 62 -4.08 -11.22 6.12
C GLU A 62 -2.89 -11.54 5.20
N PRO A 63 -1.90 -10.65 5.09
CA PRO A 63 -0.67 -10.95 4.38
C PRO A 63 0.09 -12.07 5.11
N VAL A 64 0.53 -13.09 4.38
CA VAL A 64 1.35 -14.19 4.93
C VAL A 64 2.71 -13.67 5.46
N SER A 65 3.10 -12.47 5.06
CA SER A 65 4.33 -11.78 5.49
C SER A 65 4.16 -10.26 5.39
N GLY A 66 4.65 -9.54 6.40
CA GLY A 66 4.65 -8.07 6.40
C GLY A 66 5.54 -7.51 5.29
N PRO A 67 5.14 -6.40 4.65
CA PRO A 67 5.96 -5.77 3.63
C PRO A 67 7.29 -5.30 4.22
N ALA A 68 8.39 -5.50 3.50
CA ALA A 68 9.62 -4.79 3.80
C ALA A 68 9.35 -3.27 3.71
N PRO A 69 9.95 -2.44 4.57
CA PRO A 69 9.63 -1.01 4.69
C PRO A 69 9.92 -0.16 3.44
N THR A 70 10.38 -0.78 2.35
CA THR A 70 10.74 -0.11 1.09
C THR A 70 9.62 -0.10 0.06
N MET A 71 8.51 -0.85 0.24
CA MET A 71 7.47 -0.98 -0.79
C MET A 71 6.13 -0.40 -0.38
N LYS A 72 5.45 0.24 -1.34
CA LYS A 72 4.07 0.67 -1.23
C LYS A 72 3.12 -0.51 -1.31
N THR A 73 2.07 -0.49 -0.50
CA THR A 73 0.99 -1.46 -0.54
C THR A 73 0.07 -1.20 -1.75
N THR A 74 -0.67 -2.21 -2.22
CA THR A 74 -1.60 -2.02 -3.35
C THR A 74 -2.72 -1.02 -3.04
N LYS A 75 -3.05 -0.85 -1.76
CA LYS A 75 -3.98 0.16 -1.27
C LYS A 75 -3.40 1.57 -1.43
N GLU A 76 -2.17 1.80 -0.95
CA GLU A 76 -1.48 3.08 -1.17
C GLU A 76 -1.34 3.41 -2.66
N VAL A 77 -1.06 2.41 -3.50
CA VAL A 77 -1.00 2.59 -4.95
C VAL A 77 -2.39 2.96 -5.50
N GLY A 78 -3.42 2.18 -5.19
CA GLY A 78 -4.77 2.46 -5.71
C GLY A 78 -5.34 3.78 -5.23
N ASP A 79 -5.13 4.14 -3.96
CA ASP A 79 -5.55 5.42 -3.38
C ASP A 79 -4.80 6.60 -4.03
N ALA A 80 -3.51 6.43 -4.38
CA ALA A 80 -2.73 7.45 -5.07
C ALA A 80 -3.15 7.65 -6.54
N VAL A 81 -3.45 6.56 -7.26
CA VAL A 81 -3.84 6.64 -8.68
C VAL A 81 -5.31 7.06 -8.83
N GLN A 82 -6.17 6.83 -7.82
CA GLN A 82 -7.58 7.23 -7.81
C GLN A 82 -7.84 8.73 -8.01
N THR A 83 -6.83 9.56 -7.77
CA THR A 83 -6.95 10.98 -8.07
C THR A 83 -6.99 11.12 -9.58
N LEU A 84 -8.18 11.34 -10.15
CA LEU A 84 -8.34 11.88 -11.49
C LEU A 84 -7.46 13.13 -11.56
N PHE A 85 -6.27 12.99 -12.16
CA PHE A 85 -5.52 14.17 -12.54
C PHE A 85 -6.30 14.76 -13.71
N GLU A 86 -6.85 15.97 -13.52
CA GLU A 86 -7.58 16.76 -14.54
C GLU A 86 -6.63 17.27 -15.64
N ALA A 87 -5.77 16.36 -16.11
CA ALA A 87 -4.61 16.61 -16.91
C ALA A 87 -4.51 15.48 -17.92
N CYS A 88 -5.21 15.62 -19.04
CA CYS A 88 -4.58 15.24 -20.30
C CYS A 88 -4.00 16.53 -20.86
N ASP A 89 -2.81 16.91 -20.36
CA ASP A 89 -2.08 18.12 -20.78
C ASP A 89 -1.68 18.08 -22.26
N THR A 90 -2.06 17.03 -22.97
CA THR A 90 -1.64 16.75 -24.33
C THR A 90 -2.85 16.29 -25.10
N ASP A 91 -3.29 17.12 -26.05
CA ASP A 91 -4.27 16.73 -27.04
C ASP A 91 -3.65 15.61 -27.91
N PRO A 92 -4.42 14.62 -28.39
CA PRO A 92 -3.96 13.68 -29.41
C PRO A 92 -3.25 14.35 -30.60
N MET A 93 -3.62 15.58 -30.95
CA MET A 93 -2.99 16.40 -31.99
C MET A 93 -1.63 16.98 -31.58
N ASP A 94 -1.36 17.12 -30.29
CA ASP A 94 -0.06 17.55 -29.75
C ASP A 94 0.95 16.39 -29.67
N VAL A 95 0.46 15.15 -29.72
CA VAL A 95 1.31 13.95 -29.75
C VAL A 95 1.69 13.60 -31.19
N ARG A 96 2.99 13.43 -31.43
CA ARG A 96 3.50 12.99 -32.74
C ARG A 96 2.71 11.78 -33.27
N PRO A 97 2.24 11.81 -34.54
CA PRO A 97 1.44 10.73 -35.11
C PRO A 97 2.03 9.34 -34.90
N GLY A 98 1.20 8.42 -34.44
CA GLY A 98 1.59 7.02 -34.16
C GLY A 98 2.29 6.79 -32.82
N LYS A 99 2.54 7.83 -32.01
CA LYS A 99 3.09 7.65 -30.65
C LYS A 99 1.99 7.37 -29.63
N LYS A 100 2.29 6.48 -28.69
CA LYS A 100 1.38 6.11 -27.60
C LYS A 100 1.56 7.06 -26.42
N PHE A 101 0.46 7.42 -25.77
CA PHE A 101 0.42 8.18 -24.53
C PHE A 101 -0.75 7.71 -23.67
N PHE A 102 -0.77 8.03 -22.38
CA PHE A 102 -1.85 7.67 -21.47
C PHE A 102 -2.69 8.91 -21.17
N CYS A 103 -4.02 8.78 -21.16
CA CYS A 103 -4.94 9.85 -20.81
C CYS A 103 -5.88 9.39 -19.69
N THR A 104 -6.17 10.27 -18.75
CA THR A 104 -7.02 10.04 -17.57
C THR A 104 -8.38 10.72 -17.69
N LEU A 105 -8.68 11.43 -18.78
CA LEU A 105 -10.01 12.01 -18.98
C LEU A 105 -11.06 10.89 -19.06
N PRO A 106 -12.23 11.01 -18.41
CA PRO A 106 -13.20 9.91 -18.30
C PRO A 106 -13.62 9.26 -19.64
N CYS A 107 -13.74 10.05 -20.70
CA CYS A 107 -14.10 9.58 -22.05
C CYS A 107 -12.89 9.23 -22.94
N MET A 108 -11.67 9.38 -22.43
CA MET A 108 -10.41 9.05 -23.11
C MET A 108 -9.47 8.22 -22.22
N TRP A 109 -10.00 7.53 -21.21
CA TRP A 109 -9.18 6.79 -20.25
C TRP A 109 -8.33 5.72 -20.95
N GLY A 110 -7.07 5.62 -20.55
CA GLY A 110 -6.15 4.60 -21.01
C GLY A 110 -5.18 5.05 -22.11
N VAL A 111 -4.66 4.08 -22.85
CA VAL A 111 -3.62 4.31 -23.88
C VAL A 111 -4.24 4.86 -25.17
N ARG A 112 -3.77 6.02 -25.59
CA ARG A 112 -4.16 6.73 -26.82
C ARG A 112 -3.02 6.76 -27.83
N THR A 113 -3.34 7.16 -29.07
CA THR A 113 -2.35 7.28 -30.16
C THR A 113 -2.41 8.69 -30.74
N GLY A 114 -1.27 9.37 -30.82
CA GLY A 114 -1.16 10.70 -31.40
C GLY A 114 -1.55 10.74 -32.86
N GLY A 115 -2.09 11.88 -33.29
CA GLY A 115 -2.57 12.16 -34.64
C GLY A 115 -3.92 11.51 -34.99
N THR A 116 -4.58 10.85 -34.03
CA THR A 116 -5.93 10.29 -34.24
C THR A 116 -6.95 11.30 -33.72
N PRO A 117 -7.89 11.81 -34.54
CA PRO A 117 -8.97 12.64 -34.05
C PRO A 117 -9.74 11.88 -32.96
N VAL A 118 -9.91 12.50 -31.80
CA VAL A 118 -10.69 11.92 -30.72
C VAL A 118 -11.99 12.70 -30.59
N PRO A 119 -13.15 12.02 -30.44
CA PRO A 119 -14.40 12.71 -30.12
C PRO A 119 -14.21 13.67 -28.95
N ALA A 120 -14.78 14.87 -29.09
CA ALA A 120 -14.67 15.91 -28.08
C ALA A 120 -15.17 15.40 -26.73
N CYS A 121 -14.28 15.42 -25.75
CA CYS A 121 -14.62 15.16 -24.36
C CYS A 121 -15.07 16.47 -23.72
N THR A 122 -16.38 16.65 -23.55
CA THR A 122 -16.88 17.65 -22.59
C THR A 122 -16.66 17.08 -21.20
N ALA A 123 -15.48 17.31 -20.63
CA ALA A 123 -15.32 17.16 -19.19
C ALA A 123 -16.24 18.20 -18.55
N THR A 124 -17.31 17.76 -17.90
CA THR A 124 -18.05 18.64 -16.99
C THR A 124 -17.08 18.93 -15.85
N PRO A 125 -16.64 20.19 -15.64
CA PRO A 125 -15.85 20.52 -14.47
C PRO A 125 -16.67 20.13 -13.25
N THR A 126 -16.13 19.22 -12.43
CA THR A 126 -16.79 18.89 -11.15
C THR A 126 -16.51 20.07 -10.22
N PRO A 127 -17.54 20.68 -9.60
CA PRO A 127 -17.40 21.88 -8.77
C PRO A 127 -16.57 21.64 -7.50
#